data_AF-A0AAN7ZTL9-F1
#
_entry.id   AF-A0AAN7ZTL9-F1
#
_cell.length_a   1.000
_cell.length_b   1.000
_cell.length_c   1.000
_cell.angle_alpha   90.00
_cell.angle_beta   90.00
_cell.angle_gamma   90.00
#
_symmetry.space_group_name_H-M   'P 1'
#
loop_
_entity.id
_entity.type
_entity.pdbx_description
1 polymer ?
#
loop_
_entity_poly.entity_id
_entity_poly.type
_entity_poly.pdbx_seq_one_letter_code
_entity_poly.pdbx_strand_id
1 'polypeptide(L)'
;MDDARVLPTTLLDLLSNAIVLRQTAPYIPVSSITALSATCRSFRDIVNSQSDVWRYLDLTKIAQIDTSPIDVGGVTWRAERMDESLTEDDFYAGPLRGIFSNLHQRRILKYVQTLILDGLSVPADLVREIVAEDRYSVRTLSIREAKHLNQSKLQQVLRYAIRPTRAEGTPKLKALYFFGPKDAARYMIGQQQRLEGSQALGYARV
;
A
#
# COMPACT_ATOMS: atom_id res chain seq x y z
N MET A 1 31.79 42.83 -6.33
CA MET A 1 30.51 42.15 -6.61
C MET A 1 30.71 40.74 -6.14
N ASP A 2 30.31 40.48 -4.90
CA ASP A 2 30.53 39.20 -4.24
C ASP A 2 29.64 38.13 -4.88
N ASP A 3 30.26 37.12 -5.47
CA ASP A 3 29.63 35.83 -5.71
C ASP A 3 29.25 35.25 -4.34
N ALA A 4 28.02 35.54 -3.91
CA ALA A 4 27.43 34.89 -2.75
C ALA A 4 27.50 33.38 -3.00
N ARG A 5 28.35 32.69 -2.23
CA ARG A 5 28.59 31.25 -2.33
C ARG A 5 27.29 30.49 -2.18
N VAL A 6 26.62 30.21 -3.30
CA VAL A 6 25.42 29.38 -3.32
C VAL A 6 25.88 27.97 -2.97
N LEU A 7 25.53 27.52 -1.77
CA LEU A 7 25.75 26.14 -1.37
C LEU A 7 24.99 25.21 -2.33
N PRO A 8 25.56 24.07 -2.71
CA PRO A 8 24.88 23.13 -3.59
C PRO A 8 23.62 22.62 -2.90
N THR A 9 22.53 22.50 -3.68
CA THR A 9 21.26 21.98 -3.18
C THR A 9 21.47 20.57 -2.63
N THR A 10 21.16 20.39 -1.35
CA THR A 10 21.30 19.09 -0.70
C THR A 10 20.07 18.22 -0.96
N LEU A 11 20.21 16.91 -0.74
CA LEU A 11 19.05 16.01 -0.75
C LEU A 11 17.99 16.43 0.27
N LEU A 12 18.42 16.98 1.41
CA LEU A 12 17.51 17.47 2.43
C LEU A 12 16.69 18.65 1.92
N ASP A 13 17.31 19.60 1.23
CA ASP A 13 16.60 20.76 0.65
C ASP A 13 15.57 20.30 -0.39
N LEU A 14 15.94 19.31 -1.22
CA LEU A 14 15.07 18.75 -2.25
C LEU A 14 13.87 18.00 -1.65
N LEU A 15 14.08 17.16 -0.64
CA LEU A 15 13.02 16.39 0.01
C LEU A 15 12.19 17.20 1.01
N SER A 16 12.69 18.33 1.49
CA SER A 16 11.90 19.26 2.32
C SER A 16 10.83 19.99 1.50
N ASN A 17 11.01 20.07 0.17
CA ASN A 17 10.02 20.64 -0.73
C ASN A 17 8.85 19.67 -0.93
N ALA A 18 7.68 20.06 -0.39
CA ALA A 18 6.47 19.24 -0.45
C ALA A 18 6.02 18.86 -1.87
N ILE A 19 6.25 19.72 -2.87
CA ILE A 19 5.88 19.43 -4.27
C ILE A 19 6.77 18.33 -4.83
N VAL A 20 8.09 18.45 -4.65
CA VAL A 20 9.05 17.46 -5.12
C VAL A 20 8.83 16.13 -4.41
N LEU A 21 8.64 16.17 -3.10
CA LEU A 21 8.37 14.99 -2.30
C LEU A 21 7.08 14.30 -2.72
N ARG A 22 5.99 15.06 -2.92
CA ARG A 22 4.70 14.51 -3.39
C ARG A 22 4.83 13.82 -4.74
N GLN A 23 5.64 14.34 -5.64
CA GLN A 23 5.83 13.78 -6.98
C GLN A 23 6.76 12.56 -6.99
N THR A 24 7.74 12.52 -6.08
CA THR A 24 8.76 11.46 -6.03
C THR A 24 8.39 10.32 -5.09
N ALA A 25 7.71 10.58 -3.97
CA ALA A 25 7.37 9.60 -2.94
C ALA A 25 6.70 8.31 -3.48
N PRO A 26 5.75 8.34 -4.45
CA PRO A 26 5.15 7.12 -4.99
C PRO A 26 6.16 6.16 -5.65
N TYR A 27 7.32 6.68 -6.08
CA TYR A 27 8.37 5.91 -6.74
C TYR A 27 9.46 5.42 -5.76
N ILE A 28 9.40 5.86 -4.50
CA ILE A 28 10.36 5.46 -3.47
C ILE A 28 9.78 4.25 -2.71
N PRO A 29 10.47 3.11 -2.66
CA PRO A 29 10.03 1.98 -1.85
C PRO A 29 9.87 2.39 -0.37
N VAL A 30 8.84 1.87 0.29
CA VAL A 30 8.59 2.16 1.71
C VAL A 30 9.80 1.80 2.58
N SER A 31 10.53 0.74 2.26
CA SER A 31 11.77 0.35 2.94
C SER A 31 12.86 1.42 2.83
N SER A 32 12.95 2.10 1.68
CA SER A 32 13.89 3.21 1.47
C SER A 32 13.46 4.45 2.25
N ILE A 33 12.15 4.74 2.33
CA ILE A 33 11.62 5.85 3.16
C ILE A 33 11.93 5.61 4.64
N THR A 34 11.70 4.39 5.15
CA THR A 34 12.00 4.06 6.54
C THR A 34 13.50 4.07 6.82
N ALA A 35 14.33 3.55 5.90
CA ALA A 35 15.78 3.64 6.00
C ALA A 35 16.26 5.10 6.04
N LEU A 36 15.71 5.97 5.20
CA LEU A 36 16.03 7.41 5.20
C LEU A 36 15.65 8.08 6.53
N SER A 37 14.51 7.71 7.12
CA SER A 37 14.12 8.19 8.45
C SER A 37 15.05 7.70 9.58
N ALA A 38 15.82 6.63 9.33
CA ALA A 38 16.77 6.09 10.29
C ALA A 38 18.12 6.80 10.26
N THR A 39 18.49 7.47 9.15
CA THR A 39 19.82 8.07 8.99
C THR A 39 20.02 9.34 9.82
N CYS A 40 19.04 10.25 9.86
CA CYS A 40 19.16 11.50 10.62
C CYS A 40 17.81 12.02 11.14
N ARG A 41 17.86 12.94 12.11
CA ARG A 41 16.67 13.57 12.71
C ARG A 41 15.86 14.37 11.70
N SER A 42 16.51 15.17 10.84
CA SER A 42 15.81 15.98 9.84
C SER A 42 15.00 15.15 8.86
N PHE A 43 15.56 14.04 8.36
CA PHE A 43 14.82 13.11 7.51
C PHE A 43 13.71 12.39 8.27
N ARG A 44 13.96 12.01 9.52
CA ARG A 44 12.92 11.44 10.39
C ARG A 44 11.74 12.37 10.58
N ASP A 45 12.02 13.66 10.76
CA ASP A 45 11.01 14.69 10.95
C ASP A 45 10.21 14.89 9.66
N ILE A 46 10.88 14.98 8.49
CA ILE A 46 10.21 15.04 7.19
C ILE A 46 9.28 13.84 7.00
N VAL A 47 9.79 12.62 7.22
CA VAL A 47 9.03 11.38 7.04
C VAL A 47 7.81 11.32 7.96
N ASN A 48 7.93 11.71 9.24
CA ASN A 48 6.82 11.56 10.18
C ASN A 48 5.85 12.75 10.20
N SER A 49 6.28 13.95 9.78
CA SER A 49 5.47 15.16 9.84
C SER A 49 4.75 15.47 8.52
N GLN A 50 5.39 15.22 7.38
CA GLN A 50 4.83 15.60 6.08
C GLN A 50 3.90 14.51 5.54
N SER A 51 2.68 14.93 5.20
CA SER A 51 1.66 14.02 4.66
C SER A 51 2.00 13.48 3.27
N ASP A 52 2.80 14.23 2.50
CA ASP A 52 3.08 13.92 1.10
C ASP A 52 3.93 12.66 0.91
N VAL A 53 4.73 12.30 1.93
CA VAL A 53 5.54 11.07 1.96
C VAL A 53 4.66 9.82 1.90
N TRP A 54 3.55 9.83 2.63
CA TRP A 54 2.73 8.64 2.88
C TRP A 54 1.41 8.63 2.10
N ARG A 55 1.21 9.63 1.24
CA ARG A 55 -0.03 9.80 0.48
C ARG A 55 -0.33 8.60 -0.43
N TYR A 56 0.72 7.94 -0.91
CA TYR A 56 0.67 6.71 -1.69
C TYR A 56 1.35 5.59 -0.90
N LEU A 57 0.64 4.50 -0.65
CA LEU A 57 1.16 3.33 0.04
C LEU A 57 0.84 2.07 -0.76
N ASP A 58 1.87 1.39 -1.22
CA ASP A 58 1.78 0.10 -1.88
C ASP A 58 2.37 -0.99 -0.97
N LEU A 59 1.52 -1.91 -0.54
CA LEU A 59 1.90 -3.03 0.34
C LEU A 59 2.16 -4.32 -0.43
N THR A 60 1.96 -4.34 -1.75
CA THR A 60 2.03 -5.54 -2.60
C THR A 60 3.38 -6.26 -2.48
N LYS A 61 4.48 -5.54 -2.24
CA LYS A 61 5.84 -6.08 -2.11
C LYS A 61 6.25 -6.39 -0.66
N ILE A 62 5.53 -5.85 0.32
CA ILE A 62 5.96 -5.85 1.73
C ILE A 62 5.14 -6.86 2.54
N ALA A 63 3.87 -7.06 2.15
CA ALA A 63 2.93 -7.94 2.83
C ALA A 63 2.76 -9.31 2.13
N GLN A 64 3.69 -9.71 1.26
CA GLN A 64 3.76 -11.08 0.76
C GLN A 64 4.25 -12.00 1.88
N ILE A 65 3.35 -12.30 2.80
CA ILE A 65 3.56 -13.37 3.77
C ILE A 65 3.03 -14.62 3.08
N ASP A 66 3.93 -15.57 2.81
CA ASP A 66 3.56 -16.88 2.29
C ASP A 66 2.55 -17.51 3.24
N THR A 67 1.30 -17.52 2.78
CA THR A 67 0.13 -18.11 3.45
C THR A 67 -0.11 -19.52 2.91
N SER A 68 0.94 -20.18 2.40
CA SER A 68 0.90 -21.63 2.18
C SER A 68 0.61 -22.32 3.51
N PRO A 69 -0.23 -23.36 3.56
CA PRO A 69 -0.35 -24.17 4.75
C PRO A 69 1.04 -24.74 5.02
N ILE A 70 1.69 -24.25 6.07
CA ILE A 70 2.92 -24.84 6.60
C ILE A 70 2.47 -26.15 7.24
N ASP A 71 2.41 -27.19 6.42
CA ASP A 71 2.55 -28.55 6.90
C ASP A 71 3.97 -28.68 7.49
N VAL A 72 4.07 -29.42 8.58
CA VAL A 72 5.27 -29.76 9.38
C VAL A 72 6.04 -28.63 10.11
N GLY A 73 5.65 -28.40 11.37
CA GLY A 73 6.57 -28.25 12.52
C GLY A 73 7.48 -27.01 12.66
N GLY A 74 7.09 -26.07 13.54
CA GLY A 74 7.92 -24.94 14.04
C GLY A 74 8.18 -23.87 12.97
N VAL A 75 8.08 -22.55 13.17
CA VAL A 75 8.65 -21.70 14.21
C VAL A 75 7.92 -20.32 14.17
N THR A 76 7.51 -19.80 15.33
CA THR A 76 7.38 -18.34 15.69
C THR A 76 6.17 -17.47 15.27
N TRP A 77 5.02 -18.00 14.85
CA TRP A 77 3.76 -17.18 14.81
C TRP A 77 2.57 -17.78 15.56
N ARG A 78 2.77 -18.89 16.28
CA ARG A 78 1.71 -19.62 17.02
C ARG A 78 1.61 -19.29 18.52
N ALA A 79 2.32 -18.29 19.04
CA ALA A 79 2.40 -18.10 20.50
C ALA A 79 1.39 -17.11 21.09
N GLU A 80 0.67 -16.30 20.30
CA GLU A 80 -0.26 -15.32 20.88
C GLU A 80 -1.69 -15.51 20.36
N ARG A 81 -2.37 -16.45 21.05
CA ARG A 81 -3.83 -16.62 21.15
C ARG A 81 -4.55 -17.13 19.90
N MET A 82 -4.50 -18.46 19.70
CA MET A 82 -5.66 -19.14 19.12
C MET A 82 -6.76 -19.17 20.19
N ASP A 83 -7.52 -18.08 20.25
CA ASP A 83 -8.84 -18.10 20.86
C ASP A 83 -9.75 -18.90 19.91
N GLU A 84 -10.52 -19.85 20.44
CA GLU A 84 -11.46 -20.70 19.66
C GLU A 84 -12.58 -19.86 18.98
N SER A 85 -12.60 -18.55 19.23
CA SER A 85 -13.50 -17.57 18.62
C SER A 85 -12.98 -16.90 17.34
N LEU A 86 -11.71 -17.12 16.94
CA LEU A 86 -11.11 -16.39 15.81
C LEU A 86 -11.73 -16.80 14.46
N THR A 87 -12.34 -15.86 13.76
CA THR A 87 -12.89 -16.13 12.43
C THR A 87 -11.79 -16.26 11.37
N GLU A 88 -12.07 -16.96 10.27
CA GLU A 88 -11.16 -17.07 9.13
C GLU A 88 -10.80 -15.69 8.55
N ASP A 89 -11.78 -14.78 8.50
CA ASP A 89 -11.57 -13.38 8.09
C ASP A 89 -10.58 -12.66 9.03
N ASP A 90 -10.63 -12.94 10.34
CA ASP A 90 -9.69 -12.34 11.29
C ASP A 90 -8.27 -12.87 11.14
N PHE A 91 -8.14 -14.17 10.87
CA PHE A 91 -6.86 -14.81 10.59
C PHE A 91 -6.21 -14.19 9.34
N TYR A 92 -6.94 -14.11 8.23
CA TYR A 92 -6.44 -13.60 6.96
C TYR A 92 -6.21 -12.09 6.92
N ALA A 93 -6.97 -11.31 7.71
CA ALA A 93 -6.76 -9.88 7.84
C ALA A 93 -5.63 -9.53 8.83
N GLY A 94 -5.28 -10.46 9.74
CA GLY A 94 -4.33 -10.26 10.84
C GLY A 94 -3.03 -9.54 10.43
N PRO A 95 -2.29 -10.01 9.41
CA PRO A 95 -1.04 -9.38 9.03
C PRO A 95 -1.20 -7.93 8.55
N LEU A 96 -2.22 -7.64 7.73
CA LEU A 96 -2.49 -6.26 7.29
C LEU A 96 -2.97 -5.38 8.43
N ARG A 97 -3.83 -5.89 9.33
CA ARG A 97 -4.23 -5.18 10.55
C ARG A 97 -3.05 -4.86 11.45
N GLY A 98 -2.06 -5.76 11.55
CA GLY A 98 -0.80 -5.51 12.26
C GLY A 98 -0.03 -4.33 11.66
N ILE A 99 0.14 -4.31 10.33
CA ILE A 99 0.78 -3.20 9.61
C ILE A 99 0.02 -1.89 9.83
N PHE A 100 -1.31 -1.89 9.64
CA PHE A 100 -2.13 -0.70 9.82
C PHE A 100 -2.10 -0.20 11.27
N SER A 101 -2.07 -1.10 12.26
CA SER A 101 -1.94 -0.73 13.67
C SER A 101 -0.61 -0.03 13.93
N ASN A 102 0.49 -0.53 13.37
CA ASN A 102 1.79 0.13 13.49
C ASN A 102 1.81 1.51 12.82
N LEU A 103 1.26 1.62 11.61
CA LEU A 103 1.15 2.91 10.89
C LEU A 103 0.25 3.90 11.63
N HIS A 104 -0.81 3.42 12.27
CA HIS A 104 -1.70 4.25 13.09
C HIS A 104 -0.98 4.78 14.33
N GLN A 105 -0.25 3.92 15.06
CA GLN A 105 0.55 4.31 16.23
C GLN A 105 1.59 5.38 15.88
N ARG A 106 2.19 5.30 14.68
CA ARG A 106 3.13 6.31 14.16
C ARG A 106 2.44 7.56 13.59
N ARG A 107 1.11 7.66 13.68
CA ARG A 107 0.28 8.74 13.09
C ARG A 107 0.45 8.90 11.57
N ILE A 108 0.85 7.85 10.87
CA ILE A 108 1.07 7.82 9.42
C ILE A 108 -0.22 7.46 8.69
N LEU A 109 -1.00 6.52 9.21
CA LEU A 109 -2.16 5.94 8.51
C LEU A 109 -3.17 6.99 8.02
N LYS A 110 -3.33 8.08 8.77
CA LYS A 110 -4.22 9.21 8.44
C LYS A 110 -3.80 9.98 7.17
N TYR A 111 -2.56 9.85 6.72
CA TYR A 111 -2.03 10.50 5.51
C TYR A 111 -2.21 9.66 4.25
N VAL A 112 -2.46 8.37 4.38
CA VAL A 112 -2.61 7.44 3.25
C VAL A 112 -3.91 7.75 2.51
N GLN A 113 -3.79 8.14 1.24
CA GLN A 113 -4.92 8.43 0.36
C GLN A 113 -5.07 7.41 -0.76
N THR A 114 -3.96 6.91 -1.28
CA THR A 114 -3.93 5.81 -2.24
C THR A 114 -3.33 4.60 -1.57
N LEU A 115 -4.09 3.51 -1.50
CA LEU A 115 -3.69 2.27 -0.87
C LEU A 115 -3.79 1.14 -1.88
N ILE A 116 -2.67 0.46 -2.14
CA ILE A 116 -2.59 -0.68 -3.05
C ILE A 116 -2.37 -1.96 -2.26
N LEU A 117 -3.32 -2.88 -2.36
CA LEU A 117 -3.35 -4.18 -1.70
C LEU A 117 -3.50 -5.33 -2.71
N ASP A 118 -3.11 -5.10 -3.96
CA ASP A 118 -3.34 -6.03 -5.06
C ASP A 118 -2.65 -7.37 -4.80
N GLY A 119 -3.36 -8.49 -5.06
CA GLY A 119 -2.83 -9.83 -4.85
C GLY A 119 -2.65 -10.27 -3.39
N LEU A 120 -2.96 -9.40 -2.41
CA LEU A 120 -2.86 -9.71 -0.99
C LEU A 120 -4.15 -10.34 -0.46
N SER A 121 -4.07 -10.93 0.73
CA SER A 121 -5.23 -11.42 1.46
C SER A 121 -6.01 -10.23 2.03
N VAL A 122 -7.20 -9.95 1.49
CA VAL A 122 -8.02 -8.79 1.88
C VAL A 122 -9.46 -9.23 2.08
N PRO A 123 -9.83 -9.75 3.27
CA PRO A 123 -11.21 -10.08 3.60
C PRO A 123 -12.14 -8.86 3.52
N ALA A 124 -13.43 -9.09 3.28
CA ALA A 124 -14.40 -8.00 3.12
C ALA A 124 -14.54 -7.13 4.39
N ASP A 125 -14.33 -7.69 5.58
CA ASP A 125 -14.34 -6.93 6.82
C ASP A 125 -13.17 -5.96 6.92
N LEU A 126 -12.00 -6.30 6.38
CA LEU A 126 -10.88 -5.37 6.31
C LEU A 126 -11.21 -4.19 5.38
N VAL A 127 -11.89 -4.44 4.26
CA VAL A 127 -12.38 -3.36 3.38
C VAL A 127 -13.39 -2.47 4.13
N ARG A 128 -14.29 -3.06 4.93
CA ARG A 128 -15.23 -2.31 5.77
C ARG A 128 -14.49 -1.39 6.73
N GLU A 129 -13.46 -1.87 7.42
CA GLU A 129 -12.63 -1.05 8.31
C GLU A 129 -11.98 0.12 7.57
N ILE A 130 -11.32 -0.14 6.45
CA ILE A 130 -10.63 0.87 5.63
C ILE A 130 -11.59 1.98 5.17
N VAL A 131 -12.83 1.62 4.81
CA VAL A 131 -13.81 2.55 4.26
C VAL A 131 -14.60 3.29 5.34
N ALA A 132 -14.86 2.64 6.47
CA ALA A 132 -15.80 3.14 7.47
C ALA A 132 -15.16 3.81 8.69
N GLU A 133 -13.92 3.45 9.05
CA GLU A 133 -13.27 3.97 10.26
C GLU A 133 -12.50 5.27 10.02
N ASP A 134 -12.54 6.17 10.99
CA ASP A 134 -11.98 7.52 10.87
C ASP A 134 -10.45 7.56 10.83
N ARG A 135 -9.78 6.50 11.31
CA ARG A 135 -8.32 6.38 11.28
C ARG A 135 -7.75 6.28 9.86
N TYR A 136 -8.59 5.93 8.88
CA TYR A 136 -8.24 5.87 7.48
C TYR A 136 -8.65 7.15 6.74
N SER A 137 -7.80 7.56 5.79
CA SER A 137 -8.08 8.68 4.87
C SER A 137 -8.05 8.23 3.41
N VAL A 138 -8.25 6.93 3.17
CA VAL A 138 -8.14 6.30 1.85
C VAL A 138 -9.24 6.83 0.92
N ARG A 139 -8.80 7.38 -0.21
CA ARG A 139 -9.64 7.90 -1.30
C ARG A 139 -9.61 6.97 -2.50
N THR A 140 -8.48 6.30 -2.71
CA THR A 140 -8.28 5.33 -3.77
C THR A 140 -7.81 4.03 -3.16
N LEU A 141 -8.58 2.96 -3.32
CA LEU A 141 -8.23 1.62 -2.86
C LEU A 141 -8.08 0.71 -4.09
N SER A 142 -6.98 -0.02 -4.18
CA SER A 142 -6.79 -1.09 -5.15
C SER A 142 -6.70 -2.42 -4.44
N ILE A 143 -7.56 -3.35 -4.84
CA ILE A 143 -7.68 -4.73 -4.32
C ILE A 143 -7.81 -5.72 -5.49
N ARG A 144 -7.14 -5.43 -6.61
CA ARG A 144 -7.15 -6.30 -7.80
C ARG A 144 -6.52 -7.63 -7.44
N GLU A 145 -7.17 -8.72 -7.85
CA GLU A 145 -6.72 -10.09 -7.57
C GLU A 145 -6.54 -10.37 -6.05
N ALA A 146 -7.27 -9.67 -5.17
CA ALA A 146 -7.22 -9.92 -3.74
C ALA A 146 -7.70 -11.33 -3.39
N LYS A 147 -6.99 -11.98 -2.45
CA LYS A 147 -7.28 -13.31 -1.93
C LYS A 147 -8.23 -13.24 -0.73
N HIS A 148 -8.95 -14.33 -0.47
CA HIS A 148 -9.90 -14.47 0.65
C HIS A 148 -10.97 -13.37 0.71
N LEU A 149 -11.30 -12.78 -0.44
CA LEU A 149 -12.30 -11.73 -0.57
C LEU A 149 -13.64 -12.32 -1.00
N ASN A 150 -14.59 -12.41 -0.08
CA ASN A 150 -15.97 -12.80 -0.40
C ASN A 150 -16.68 -11.64 -1.11
N GLN A 151 -17.03 -11.83 -2.39
CA GLN A 151 -17.64 -10.80 -3.23
C GLN A 151 -19.04 -10.37 -2.76
N SER A 152 -19.86 -11.32 -2.29
CA SER A 152 -21.19 -11.03 -1.76
C SER A 152 -21.12 -10.16 -0.50
N LYS A 153 -20.17 -10.47 0.39
CA LYS A 153 -19.90 -9.67 1.59
C LYS A 153 -19.34 -8.29 1.23
N LEU A 154 -18.44 -8.21 0.24
CA LEU A 154 -17.95 -6.92 -0.28
C LEU A 154 -19.09 -6.05 -0.83
N GLN A 155 -20.00 -6.63 -1.62
CA GLN A 155 -21.15 -5.90 -2.13
C GLN A 155 -22.01 -5.32 -0.99
N GLN A 156 -22.24 -6.10 0.07
CA GLN A 156 -22.95 -5.62 1.25
C GLN A 156 -22.21 -4.47 1.94
N VAL A 157 -20.88 -4.59 2.12
CA VAL A 157 -20.04 -3.53 2.69
C VAL A 157 -20.16 -2.24 1.88
N LEU A 158 -20.06 -2.32 0.54
CA LEU A 158 -20.16 -1.16 -0.33
C LEU A 158 -21.55 -0.52 -0.29
N ARG A 159 -22.63 -1.32 -0.34
CA ARG A 159 -24.01 -0.83 -0.19
C ARG A 159 -24.21 -0.12 1.15
N TYR A 160 -23.69 -0.69 2.23
CA TYR A 160 -23.79 -0.09 3.55
C TYR A 160 -22.98 1.22 3.66
N ALA A 161 -21.83 1.29 3.00
CA ALA A 161 -20.97 2.48 3.01
C ALA A 161 -21.66 3.70 2.37
N ILE A 162 -22.45 3.49 1.32
CA ILE A 162 -23.12 4.57 0.55
C ILE A 162 -24.58 4.84 0.96
N ARG A 163 -25.03 4.29 2.09
CA ARG A 163 -26.43 4.43 2.52
C ARG A 163 -26.84 5.90 2.72
N PRO A 164 -28.13 6.28 2.52
CA PRO A 164 -28.58 7.68 2.61
C PRO A 164 -28.38 8.33 3.99
N THR A 165 -28.36 7.54 5.07
CA THR A 165 -28.20 8.04 6.45
C THR A 165 -26.74 8.31 6.84
N ARG A 166 -25.81 8.20 5.90
CA ARG A 166 -24.38 8.42 6.15
C ARG A 166 -24.09 9.92 6.30
N ALA A 167 -23.17 10.27 7.20
CA ALA A 167 -22.74 11.65 7.40
C ALA A 167 -22.11 12.23 6.12
N GLU A 168 -22.34 13.52 5.89
CA GLU A 168 -21.80 14.24 4.74
C GLU A 168 -20.26 14.10 4.66
N GLY A 169 -19.75 13.93 3.44
CA GLY A 169 -18.32 13.72 3.21
C GLY A 169 -17.80 12.32 3.55
N THR A 170 -18.68 11.37 3.91
CA THR A 170 -18.32 9.95 4.08
C THR A 170 -19.15 9.03 3.16
N PRO A 171 -18.58 7.92 2.65
CA PRO A 171 -17.19 7.48 2.84
C PRO A 171 -16.18 8.40 2.13
N LYS A 172 -14.94 8.46 2.65
CA LYS A 172 -13.85 9.23 2.03
C LYS A 172 -13.39 8.60 0.70
N LEU A 173 -13.70 7.31 0.51
CA LEU A 173 -13.37 6.53 -0.67
C LEU A 173 -14.08 7.11 -1.91
N LYS A 174 -13.29 7.40 -2.95
CA LYS A 174 -13.76 7.93 -4.24
C LYS A 174 -13.55 6.95 -5.40
N ALA A 175 -12.59 6.04 -5.27
CA ALA A 175 -12.25 5.07 -6.30
C ALA A 175 -11.90 3.71 -5.68
N LEU A 176 -12.46 2.65 -6.26
CA LEU A 176 -12.13 1.26 -5.94
C LEU A 176 -11.69 0.55 -7.22
N TYR A 177 -10.45 0.11 -7.27
CA TYR A 177 -9.92 -0.74 -8.33
C TYR A 177 -10.06 -2.20 -7.88
N PHE A 178 -11.00 -2.90 -8.50
CA PHE A 178 -11.32 -4.29 -8.19
C PHE A 178 -11.07 -5.23 -9.38
N PHE A 179 -11.25 -4.75 -10.61
CA PHE A 179 -11.12 -5.54 -11.83
C PHE A 179 -9.74 -5.39 -12.49
N GLY A 180 -9.34 -6.44 -13.24
CA GLY A 180 -8.13 -6.47 -14.05
C GLY A 180 -6.92 -7.06 -13.32
N PRO A 181 -5.83 -7.39 -14.06
CA PRO A 181 -4.62 -7.95 -13.48
C PRO A 181 -3.88 -6.91 -12.64
N LYS A 182 -3.16 -7.37 -11.60
CA LYS A 182 -2.23 -6.51 -10.84
C LYS A 182 -1.05 -6.08 -11.72
N ASP A 183 -0.47 -4.92 -11.42
CA ASP A 183 0.51 -4.30 -12.32
C ASP A 183 1.77 -5.14 -12.53
N ALA A 184 2.17 -5.97 -11.58
CA ALA A 184 3.30 -6.91 -11.76
C ALA A 184 3.10 -7.85 -12.96
N ALA A 185 1.87 -8.34 -13.19
CA ALA A 185 1.57 -9.16 -14.35
C ALA A 185 1.67 -8.36 -15.66
N ARG A 186 1.28 -7.08 -15.65
CA ARG A 186 1.41 -6.18 -16.80
C ARG A 186 2.87 -5.88 -17.16
N TYR A 187 3.72 -5.66 -16.17
CA TYR A 187 5.16 -5.46 -16.40
C TYR A 187 5.81 -6.71 -16.99
N MET A 188 5.46 -7.91 -16.49
CA MET A 188 5.99 -9.17 -17.01
C MET A 188 5.51 -9.46 -18.44
N ILE A 189 4.22 -9.27 -18.73
CA ILE A 189 3.67 -9.42 -20.09
C ILE A 189 4.34 -8.44 -21.06
N GLY A 190 4.52 -7.17 -20.65
CA GLY A 190 5.20 -6.16 -21.47
C GLY A 190 6.69 -6.46 -21.71
N GLN A 191 7.38 -7.07 -20.74
CA GLN A 191 8.76 -7.51 -20.91
C GLN A 191 8.87 -8.72 -21.85
N GLN A 192 7.99 -9.71 -21.69
CA GLN A 192 7.99 -10.91 -22.53
C GLN A 192 7.66 -10.57 -24.00
N GLN A 193 6.67 -9.70 -24.24
CA GLN A 193 6.36 -9.20 -25.58
C GLN A 193 7.50 -8.38 -26.20
N ARG A 194 8.28 -7.64 -25.41
CA ARG A 194 9.48 -6.93 -25.89
C ARG A 194 10.61 -7.89 -26.27
N LEU A 195 10.80 -8.97 -25.50
CA LEU A 195 11.80 -10.00 -25.78
C LEU A 195 11.45 -10.79 -27.05
N GLU A 196 10.18 -11.18 -27.19
CA GLU A 196 9.67 -11.89 -28.38
C GLU A 196 9.71 -10.98 -29.63
N GLY A 197 9.33 -9.71 -29.51
CA GLY A 197 9.43 -8.73 -30.60
C GLY A 197 10.87 -8.43 -31.04
N SER A 198 11.83 -8.46 -30.11
CA SER A 198 13.26 -8.30 -30.44
C SER A 198 13.86 -9.54 -31.11
N GLN A 199 13.36 -10.75 -30.79
CA GLN A 199 13.75 -11.98 -31.50
C GLN A 199 13.21 -12.00 -32.93
N ALA A 200 11.98 -11.53 -33.16
CA ALA A 200 11.40 -11.47 -34.51
C ALA A 200 12.16 -10.53 -35.48
N LEU A 201 12.78 -9.45 -34.97
CA LEU A 201 13.62 -8.53 -35.76
C LEU A 201 15.02 -9.09 -36.08
N GLY A 202 15.48 -10.11 -35.35
CA GLY A 202 16.78 -10.75 -35.57
C GLY A 202 16.82 -11.74 -36.74
N TYR A 203 15.67 -12.18 -37.24
CA TYR A 203 15.57 -13.16 -38.34
C TYR A 203 15.34 -12.52 -39.73
N ALA A 204 15.24 -11.19 -39.83
CA ALA A 204 15.08 -10.46 -41.09
C ALA A 204 16.40 -9.84 -41.56
N ARG A 205 17.46 -10.64 -41.67
CA ARG A 205 18.66 -10.30 -42.45
C ARG A 205 19.17 -11.56 -43.16
N VAL A 206 18.69 -11.74 -44.39
CA VAL A 206 19.40 -12.42 -45.48
C VAL A 206 19.17 -11.60 -46.74
#